data_AF-A0A0G0BY45-F1
#
_entry.id   AF-A0A0G0BY45-F1
#
_cell.length_a   1.000
_cell.length_b   1.000
_cell.length_c   1.000
_cell.angle_alpha   90.00
_cell.angle_beta   90.00
_cell.angle_gamma   90.00
#
_symmetry.space_group_name_H-M   'P 1'
#
loop_
_entity.id
_entity.type
_entity.pdbx_description
1 polymer ?
#
loop_
_entity_poly.entity_id
_entity_poly.type
_entity_poly.pdbx_seq_one_letter_code
_entity_poly.pdbx_strand_id
1 'polypeptide(L)' 'MKKEIRKLNKTSNHSYSIVLPKEMVRKYKWREKQNLIVEERGKGVLVIRDLKKR' A
#
# COMPACT_ATOMS: atom_id res chain seq x y z
N MET A 1 -13.26 -12.97 0.02
CA MET A 1 -12.13 -12.00 0.10
C MET A 1 -10.93 -12.64 -0.59
N LYS A 2 -10.39 -12.04 -1.66
CA LYS A 2 -9.16 -12.56 -2.29
C LYS A 2 -7.98 -12.24 -1.37
N LYS A 3 -7.29 -13.27 -0.87
CA LYS A 3 -5.99 -13.12 -0.21
C LYS A 3 -4.94 -13.13 -1.30
N GLU A 4 -4.19 -12.04 -1.41
CA GLU A 4 -3.09 -11.94 -2.38
C GLU A 4 -1.79 -11.90 -1.61
N ILE A 5 -1.00 -12.98 -1.73
CA ILE A 5 0.30 -13.09 -1.07
C ILE A 5 1.33 -12.50 -2.02
N ARG A 6 2.06 -11.49 -1.55
CA ARG A 6 3.13 -10.84 -2.33
C ARG A 6 4.40 -10.75 -1.50
N LYS A 7 5.53 -10.88 -2.18
CA LYS A 7 6.85 -10.72 -1.57
C LYS A 7 7.09 -9.25 -1.23
N LEU A 8 7.73 -9.03 -0.08
CA LEU A 8 8.26 -7.74 0.31
C LEU A 8 9.64 -7.58 -0.33
N ASN A 9 9.80 -6.59 -1.21
CA ASN A 9 11.05 -6.35 -1.90
C ASN A 9 11.83 -5.25 -1.18
N LYS A 10 13.13 -5.47 -0.94
CA LYS A 10 14.02 -4.44 -0.40
C LYS A 10 14.30 -3.41 -1.49
N THR A 11 13.98 -2.14 -1.23
CA THR A 11 14.22 -1.04 -2.17
C THR A 11 15.48 -0.26 -1.78
N SER A 12 15.74 -0.10 -0.48
CA SER A 12 16.96 0.51 0.05
C SER A 12 17.33 -0.12 1.40
N ASN A 13 18.38 0.38 2.06
CA ASN A 13 18.82 -0.07 3.39
C ASN A 13 17.72 0.05 4.46
N HIS A 14 16.82 1.02 4.30
CA HIS A 14 15.74 1.29 5.26
C HIS A 14 14.34 1.27 4.64
N SER A 15 14.20 0.89 3.37
CA SER A 15 12.90 0.92 2.69
C SER A 15 12.59 -0.38 1.96
N TYR A 16 11.32 -0.77 2.06
CA TYR A 16 10.74 -1.91 1.39
C TYR A 16 9.55 -1.48 0.54
N SER A 17 9.30 -2.22 -0.53
CA SER A 17 8.15 -2.03 -1.40
C SER A 17 7.37 -3.32 -1.57
N ILE A 18 6.06 -3.19 -1.70
CA ILE A 18 5.15 -4.26 -2.10
C ILE A 18 4.53 -3.82 -3.42
N VAL A 19 4.53 -4.72 -4.39
CA VAL A 19 3.86 -4.44 -5.67
C VAL A 19 2.37 -4.55 -5.46
N LEU A 20 1.63 -3.45 -5.58
CA LEU A 20 0.17 -3.48 -5.51
C LEU A 20 -0.43 -3.94 -6.86
N PRO A 21 -1.47 -4.78 -6.84
CA PRO A 21 -2.19 -5.14 -8.06
C PRO A 21 -2.83 -3.90 -8.70
N LYS A 22 -2.77 -3.80 -10.03
CA LYS A 22 -3.35 -2.69 -10.80
C LYS A 22 -4.86 -2.53 -10.55
N GLU A 23 -5.56 -3.62 -10.30
CA GLU A 23 -7.00 -3.64 -9.98
C GLU A 23 -7.32 -2.85 -8.70
N MET A 24 -6.47 -2.98 -7.67
CA MET A 24 -6.62 -2.28 -6.40
C MET A 24 -6.36 -0.78 -6.55
N VAL A 25 -5.27 -0.44 -7.24
CA VAL A 25 -4.91 0.96 -7.54
C VAL A 25 -6.04 1.65 -8.31
N ARG A 26 -6.61 0.97 -9.32
CA ARG A 26 -7.77 1.47 -10.10
C ARG A 26 -9.03 1.61 -9.25
N LYS A 27 -9.34 0.62 -8.41
CA LYS A 27 -10.52 0.65 -7.52
C LYS A 27 -10.50 1.84 -6.59
N TYR A 28 -9.32 2.16 -6.02
CA TYR A 28 -9.15 3.31 -5.14
C TYR A 28 -8.82 4.62 -5.87
N LYS A 29 -8.76 4.59 -7.22
CA LYS A 29 -8.40 5.73 -8.07
C LYS A 29 -7.06 6.37 -7.68
N TRP A 30 -6.15 5.58 -7.13
CA TRP A 30 -4.81 6.03 -6.78
C TRP A 30 -4.00 6.31 -8.05
N ARG A 31 -3.20 7.37 -8.01
CA ARG A 31 -2.32 7.80 -9.08
C ARG A 31 -0.87 7.50 -8.74
N GLU A 32 -0.04 7.39 -9.78
CA GLU A 32 1.41 7.29 -9.57
C GLU A 32 1.94 8.54 -8.86
N LYS A 33 2.94 8.37 -7.99
CA LYS A 33 3.61 9.45 -7.23
C LYS A 33 2.72 10.25 -6.27
N GLN A 34 1.49 9.80 -6.00
CA GLN A 34 0.67 10.43 -4.97
C GLN A 34 1.12 10.02 -3.57
N ASN A 35 0.88 10.88 -2.58
CA ASN A 35 1.12 10.56 -1.18
C ASN A 35 -0.01 9.70 -0.62
N LEU A 36 0.34 8.65 0.12
CA LEU A 36 -0.60 7.77 0.82
C LEU A 36 -0.26 7.76 2.31
N ILE A 37 -1.27 7.56 3.15
CA ILE A 37 -1.05 7.37 4.59
C ILE A 37 -0.91 5.87 4.84
N VAL A 38 0.17 5.50 5.49
CA VAL A 38 0.44 4.14 5.96
C VAL A 38 0.29 4.13 7.48
N GLU A 39 -0.72 3.44 7.98
CA GLU A 39 -0.97 3.29 9.42
C GLU A 39 -0.76 1.86 9.87
N GLU A 40 -0.06 1.70 10.99
CA GLU A 40 -0.02 0.43 11.70
C GLU A 40 -1.19 0.37 12.69
N ARG A 41 -2.07 -0.63 12.52
CA ARG A 41 -3.20 -0.89 13.44
C ARG A 41 -2.86 -1.93 14.51
N GLY A 42 -1.60 -2.38 14.55
CA GLY A 42 -1.11 -3.46 15.41
C GLY A 42 -1.46 -4.85 14.87
N LYS A 43 -0.94 -5.90 15.54
CA LYS A 43 -1.19 -7.32 15.20
C LYS A 43 -0.80 -7.71 13.76
N GLY A 44 0.20 -7.04 13.18
CA GLY A 44 0.63 -7.26 11.80
C GLY A 44 -0.32 -6.69 10.74
N VAL A 45 -1.23 -5.80 11.11
CA VAL A 45 -2.17 -5.16 10.18
C VAL A 45 -1.65 -3.77 9.80
N LEU A 46 -1.37 -3.60 8.51
CA LEU A 46 -0.97 -2.34 7.91
C LEU A 46 -2.10 -1.84 7.00
N VAL A 47 -2.55 -0.62 7.25
CA VAL A 47 -3.65 0.02 6.52
C VAL A 47 -3.08 1.14 5.66
N ILE A 48 -3.33 1.06 4.36
CA ILE A 48 -2.96 2.09 3.40
C ILE A 48 -4.23 2.85 3.01
N ARG A 49 -4.25 4.17 3.21
CA ARG A 49 -5.39 5.04 2.89
C ARG A 49 -4.95 6.24 2.05
N ASP A 50 -5.86 6.73 1.23
CA ASP A 50 -5.61 7.89 0.37
C ASP A 50 -5.39 9.16 1.22
N LEU A 51 -4.47 10.04 0.81
CA LEU A 51 -4.26 11.35 1.44
C LEU A 51 -5.36 12.36 1.07
N LYS A 52 -6.53 11.92 0.63
CA LYS A 52 -7.67 12.81 0.46
C LYS A 52 -8.14 13.30 1.83
N LYS A 53 -7.54 14.44 2.21
CA LYS A 53 -8.13 15.44 3.10
C LYS A 53 -9.56 15.71 2.61
N ARG A 54 -10.43 15.76 3.60
CA ARG A 54 -11.84 16.16 3.62
C ARG A 54 -12.23 17.15 2.53
#